data_AF-A0A699UWM1-F1
#
_entry.id   AF-A0A699UWM1-F1
#
_cell.length_a   1.000
_cell.length_b   1.000
_cell.length_c   1.000
_cell.angle_alpha   90.00
_cell.angle_beta   90.00
_cell.angle_gamma   90.00
#
_symmetry.space_group_name_H-M   'P 1'
#
loop_
_entity.id
_entity.type
_entity.pdbx_description
1 polymer ?
#
loop_
_entity_poly.entity_id
_entity_poly.type
_entity_poly.pdbx_seq_one_letter_code
_entity_poly.pdbx_strand_id
1 'polypeptide(L)' 'GKISQRDEMPQNSIQVCEIFDVWGIDFMGLFPSLRGNKYILVVVDYLSKWVEAKELPTNDA' A
#
# COMPACT_ATOMS: atom_id res chain seq x y z
N GLY A 1 -19.08 -42.89 -18.69
CA GLY A 1 -17.69 -42.90 -18.20
C GLY A 1 -17.62 -42.06 -16.97
N LYS A 2 -16.99 -42.54 -15.90
CA LYS A 2 -16.77 -41.73 -14.69
C LYS A 2 -15.50 -40.91 -14.90
N ILE A 3 -15.62 -39.60 -14.77
CA ILE A 3 -14.49 -38.66 -14.79
C ILE A 3 -13.61 -39.00 -13.59
N SER A 4 -12.31 -39.21 -13.82
CA SER A 4 -11.38 -39.58 -12.76
C SER A 4 -10.80 -38.33 -12.11
N GLN A 5 -10.35 -38.43 -10.86
CA GLN A 5 -9.68 -37.33 -10.15
C GLN A 5 -8.43 -36.79 -10.90
N ARG A 6 -7.89 -37.55 -11.86
CA ARG A 6 -6.76 -37.11 -12.71
C ARG A 6 -7.17 -36.14 -13.81
N ASP A 7 -8.47 -36.02 -14.08
CA ASP A 7 -9.03 -35.14 -15.10
C ASP A 7 -9.47 -33.78 -14.50
N GLU A 8 -9.26 -33.58 -13.20
CA GLU A 8 -9.64 -32.36 -12.48
C GLU A 8 -8.60 -31.24 -12.71
N MET A 9 -9.04 -30.11 -13.26
CA MET A 9 -8.17 -28.95 -13.47
C MET A 9 -7.86 -28.26 -12.14
N PRO A 10 -6.61 -27.84 -11.88
CA PRO A 10 -6.28 -27.15 -10.65
C PRO A 10 -7.06 -25.83 -10.55
N GLN A 11 -7.87 -25.70 -9.51
CA GLN A 11 -8.61 -24.48 -9.21
C GLN A 11 -7.73 -23.54 -8.38
N ASN A 12 -7.25 -22.47 -9.01
CA ASN A 12 -6.53 -21.41 -8.31
C ASN A 12 -7.53 -20.50 -7.59
N SER A 13 -7.36 -20.31 -6.28
CA SER A 13 -8.13 -19.34 -5.52
C SER A 13 -7.78 -17.92 -5.98
N ILE A 14 -8.80 -17.12 -6.33
CA ILE A 14 -8.61 -15.69 -6.59
C ILE A 14 -8.44 -15.00 -5.24
N GLN A 15 -7.28 -14.37 -5.03
CA GLN A 15 -7.06 -13.53 -3.86
C GLN A 15 -7.78 -12.20 -4.09
N VAL A 16 -8.76 -11.90 -3.24
CA VAL A 16 -9.44 -10.61 -3.23
C VAL A 16 -8.69 -9.72 -2.24
N CYS A 17 -8.13 -8.61 -2.72
CA CYS A 17 -7.57 -7.56 -1.86
C CYS A 17 -8.43 -6.30 -1.99
N GLU A 18 -8.81 -5.73 -0.86
CA GLU A 18 -9.54 -4.47 -0.75
C GLU A 18 -8.59 -3.27 -0.72
N ILE A 19 -9.11 -2.06 -1.00
CA ILE A 19 -8.32 -0.83 -0.94
C ILE A 19 -7.77 -0.68 0.48
N PHE A 20 -6.48 -0.35 0.61
CA PHE A 20 -5.72 -0.32 1.86
C PHE A 20 -5.38 -1.68 2.50
N ASP A 21 -5.62 -2.81 1.84
CA ASP A 21 -5.08 -4.11 2.32
C ASP A 21 -3.56 -4.18 2.22
N VAL A 22 -2.97 -3.49 1.24
CA VAL A 22 -1.52 -3.39 1.05
C VAL A 22 -1.18 -1.93 0.77
N TRP A 23 -0.52 -1.29 1.72
CA TRP A 23 -0.15 0.12 1.65
C TRP A 23 1.22 0.35 2.30
N GLY A 24 1.84 1.47 1.94
CA GLY A 24 3.14 1.88 2.44
C GLY A 24 3.07 3.26 3.09
N ILE A 25 3.95 3.47 4.07
CA ILE A 25 4.21 4.78 4.67
C ILE A 25 5.68 5.09 4.47
N ASP A 26 5.98 6.33 4.10
CA ASP A 26 7.34 6.85 4.07
C ASP A 26 7.42 8.26 4.64
N PHE A 27 8.56 8.59 5.25
CA PHE A 27 8.87 9.93 5.73
C PHE A 27 9.92 10.55 4.80
N MET A 28 9.51 11.54 4.02
CA MET A 28 10.43 12.32 3.21
C MET A 28 10.88 13.56 4.00
N GLY A 29 12.12 13.53 4.50
CA GLY A 29 12.67 14.54 5.39
C GLY A 29 13.96 15.16 4.88
N LEU A 30 13.87 16.35 4.30
CA LEU A 30 14.93 17.37 4.08
C LEU A 30 14.39 18.59 3.29
N PHE A 31 13.08 18.87 3.37
CA PHE A 31 12.51 20.02 2.68
C PHE A 31 12.88 21.31 3.42
N PRO A 32 13.18 22.41 2.69
CA PRO A 32 13.29 23.73 3.29
C PRO A 32 12.04 24.00 4.12
N SER A 33 12.21 24.24 5.42
CA SER A 33 11.06 24.25 6.32
C SER A 33 10.14 25.43 6.00
N LEU A 34 8.93 25.15 5.54
CA LEU A 34 7.85 26.12 5.50
C LEU A 34 7.17 26.08 6.87
N ARG A 35 7.27 27.18 7.64
CA ARG A 35 6.57 27.35 8.94
C ARG A 35 6.94 26.31 10.02
N GLY A 36 8.14 25.73 9.97
CA GLY A 36 8.61 24.74 10.95
C GLY A 36 8.29 23.29 10.58
N ASN A 37 7.56 23.04 9.48
CA ASN A 37 7.37 21.71 8.92
C ASN A 37 8.62 21.28 8.15
N LYS A 38 9.22 20.16 8.54
CA LYS A 38 10.49 19.65 7.96
C LYS A 38 10.33 18.33 7.22
N TYR A 39 9.21 17.66 7.45
CA TYR A 39 8.95 16.32 6.97
C TYR A 39 7.63 16.28 6.23
N ILE A 40 7.55 15.40 5.24
CA ILE A 40 6.30 15.03 4.58
C ILE A 40 6.07 13.54 4.85
N LEU A 41 4.96 13.22 5.49
CA LEU A 41 4.46 11.86 5.59
C LEU A 41 3.72 11.52 4.31
N VAL A 42 4.11 10.43 3.65
CA VAL A 42 3.46 9.95 2.43
C VAL A 42 2.83 8.61 2.70
N VAL A 43 1.55 8.46 2.38
CA VAL A 43 0.79 7.22 2.43
C VAL A 43 0.45 6.81 1.01
N VAL A 44 0.81 5.57 0.64
CA VAL A 44 0.56 5.03 -0.71
C VAL A 44 -0.25 3.76 -0.60
N ASP A 45 -1.43 3.73 -1.19
CA ASP A 45 -2.19 2.50 -1.40
C ASP A 45 -1.71 1.80 -2.67
N TYR A 46 -1.18 0.59 -2.55
CA TYR A 46 -0.56 -0.09 -3.70
C TYR A 46 -1.58 -0.63 -4.70
N LEU A 47 -2.82 -0.85 -4.26
CA LEU A 47 -3.90 -1.41 -5.08
C LEU A 47 -4.56 -0.34 -5.95
N SER A 48 -5.02 0.77 -5.36
CA SER A 48 -5.63 1.90 -6.07
C SER A 48 -4.61 2.90 -6.62
N LYS A 49 -3.33 2.78 -6.23
CA LYS A 49 -2.27 3.77 -6.53
C LYS A 49 -2.57 5.17 -5.99
N TRP A 50 -3.47 5.26 -5.00
CA TRP A 50 -3.78 6.51 -4.34
C TRP A 50 -2.64 6.94 -3.41
N VAL A 51 -2.39 8.26 -3.35
CA VAL A 51 -1.32 8.86 -2.56
C VAL A 51 -1.86 10.04 -1.77
N GLU A 52 -1.58 10.08 -0.47
CA GLU A 52 -1.79 11.25 0.38
C GLU A 52 -0.47 11.69 1.02
N ALA A 53 -0.28 13.01 1.10
CA ALA A 53 0.91 13.62 1.67
C ALA A 53 0.51 14.64 2.76
N LYS A 54 1.17 14.57 3.92
CA LYS A 54 0.92 15.48 5.04
C LYS A 54 2.22 16.05 5.59
N GLU A 55 2.28 17.38 5.70
CA GLU A 55 3.42 18.06 6.32
C GLU A 55 3.45 17.83 7.83
N LEU A 56 4.64 17.58 8.38
CA LEU A 56 4.90 17.37 9.80
C LEU A 56 6.06 18.26 10.31
N PRO A 57 5.94 18.81 11.52
CA PRO A 57 7.00 19.60 12.16
C PRO A 57 8.17 18.75 12.66
N THR A 58 7.93 17.48 12.96
CA THR A 58 8.88 16.53 13.55
C THR A 58 8.71 15.15 12.90
N ASN A 59 9.73 14.30 12.97
CA ASN A 59 9.74 12.93 12.48
C ASN A 59 9.59 11.89 13.60
N ASP A 60 9.01 12.25 14.75
CA ASP A 60 8.94 11.38 15.93
C ASP A 60 8.36 10.00 15.55
N ALA A 61 9.26 9.02 15.53
CA ALA A 61 9.03 7.61 15.28
C ALA A 61 8.91 6.84 16.60
#